data_AF-A0A1R3L237-F1
#
_entry.id   AF-A0A1R3L237-F1
#
_cell.length_a   1.000
_cell.length_b   1.000
_cell.length_c   1.000
_cell.angle_alpha   90.00
_cell.angle_beta   90.00
_cell.angle_gamma   90.00
#
_symmetry.space_group_name_H-M   'P 1'
#
loop_
_entity.id
_entity.type
_entity.pdbx_description
1 polymer ?
#
loop_
_entity_poly.entity_id
_entity_poly.type
_entity_poly.pdbx_seq_one_letter_code
_entity_poly.pdbx_strand_id
1 'polypeptide(L)'
;MTRYPQTIMHLSGGLRAEFPSNGNFNIWPIPGYGGFQINNMPEGQYFAEIEKFGLSWIGIDEIDQMDSLSIRIWTDFTYGYIPKISESRVADSVSAHCSGISYAYKLDGKEVQADLAEKISFHLRASSIRLRDISDSYGKQLEYACNKNMKSYHDFTNLEVDNLILSAHSFLMEICALRDYISLISSEFIFGIKRQQYMRKLADELRKNSINHNLKSIIVNATDDNSDDPWLYHLTEYRNYITHYAPLYHASQSQNMKILDLQHPYDHEMIAVTYRIPWNVKDKGENRRECDLLLRFHQLLIMMQKLCLETAFSTGIQPQYLNIGPHDIIGMEMI
;
A
#
# COMPACT_ATOMS: atom_id res chain seq x y z
N MET A 1 33.74 -8.04 -6.65
CA MET A 1 33.10 -6.90 -5.96
C MET A 1 31.71 -7.34 -5.58
N THR A 2 31.42 -7.45 -4.29
CA THR A 2 30.06 -7.70 -3.79
C THR A 2 29.22 -6.47 -4.13
N ARG A 3 28.26 -6.60 -5.05
CA ARG A 3 27.27 -5.55 -5.29
C ARG A 3 26.26 -5.65 -4.17
N TYR A 4 26.08 -4.58 -3.42
CA TYR A 4 25.00 -4.49 -2.44
C TYR A 4 23.69 -4.21 -3.18
N PRO A 5 22.56 -4.79 -2.74
CA PRO A 5 21.26 -4.48 -3.32
C PRO A 5 20.98 -2.98 -3.17
N GLN A 6 20.42 -2.38 -4.22
CA GLN A 6 20.03 -0.97 -4.20
C GLN A 6 18.70 -0.85 -3.45
N THR A 7 18.65 0.00 -2.42
CA THR A 7 17.41 0.24 -1.68
C THR A 7 16.83 1.59 -2.11
N ILE A 8 15.64 1.57 -2.72
CA ILE A 8 14.92 2.74 -3.18
C ILE A 8 13.66 2.92 -2.35
N MET A 9 13.56 4.05 -1.65
CA MET A 9 12.36 4.47 -0.98
C MET A 9 11.42 5.22 -1.90
N HIS A 10 10.14 4.89 -1.79
CA HIS A 10 9.05 5.57 -2.47
C HIS A 10 8.45 6.63 -1.55
N LEU A 11 8.42 7.87 -2.01
CA LEU A 11 7.88 9.01 -1.27
C LEU A 11 6.58 9.49 -1.93
N SER A 12 5.78 10.20 -1.14
CA SER A 12 4.64 10.96 -1.65
C SER A 12 5.10 11.97 -2.69
N GLY A 13 4.21 12.37 -3.59
CA GLY A 13 4.59 13.37 -4.60
C GLY A 13 5.38 12.81 -5.78
N GLY A 14 5.66 11.50 -5.82
CA GLY A 14 6.45 10.87 -6.89
C GLY A 14 7.96 10.89 -6.66
N LEU A 15 8.43 11.51 -5.58
CA LEU A 15 9.85 11.49 -5.23
C LEU A 15 10.31 10.08 -4.83
N ARG A 16 11.62 9.89 -4.92
CA ARG A 16 12.36 8.70 -4.54
C ARG A 16 13.54 9.10 -3.67
N ALA A 17 13.92 8.19 -2.77
CA ALA A 17 15.16 8.33 -2.04
C ALA A 17 16.00 7.05 -2.09
N GLU A 18 17.32 7.18 -2.03
CA GLU A 18 18.28 6.07 -2.12
C GLU A 18 19.03 5.99 -0.81
N PHE A 19 19.26 4.77 -0.36
CA PHE A 19 20.17 4.47 0.73
C PHE A 19 21.39 3.73 0.18
N PRO A 20 22.34 4.41 -0.45
CA PRO A 20 23.60 3.79 -0.78
C PRO A 20 24.34 3.41 0.51
N SER A 21 25.02 2.27 0.46
CA SER A 21 25.82 1.72 1.57
C SER A 21 27.01 2.60 1.99
N ASN A 22 27.25 3.71 1.29
CA ASN A 22 28.30 4.69 1.58
C ASN A 22 27.86 5.82 2.52
N GLY A 23 26.61 5.81 3.02
CA GLY A 23 26.10 6.81 3.96
C GLY A 23 25.69 8.14 3.32
N ASN A 24 25.61 8.20 2.00
CA ASN A 24 24.99 9.32 1.30
C ASN A 24 23.48 9.08 1.21
N PHE A 25 22.67 10.12 1.29
CA PHE A 25 21.23 10.02 1.15
C PHE A 25 20.79 10.89 -0.01
N ASN A 26 20.22 10.27 -1.04
CA ASN A 26 19.84 10.94 -2.27
C ASN A 26 18.32 11.06 -2.35
N ILE A 27 17.80 12.20 -2.81
CA ILE A 27 16.39 12.40 -3.16
C ILE A 27 16.29 12.85 -4.63
N TRP A 28 15.40 12.24 -5.42
CA TRP A 28 15.17 12.57 -6.83
C TRP A 28 13.75 12.23 -7.29
N PRO A 29 13.30 12.65 -8.48
CA PRO A 29 13.91 13.66 -9.35
C PRO A 29 13.73 15.09 -8.82
N ILE A 30 14.72 15.94 -9.07
CA ILE A 30 14.65 17.38 -8.80
C ILE A 30 14.88 18.15 -10.12
N PRO A 31 14.02 19.13 -10.48
CA PRO A 31 14.19 19.93 -11.69
C PRO A 31 15.59 20.52 -11.80
N GLY A 32 16.22 20.40 -12.98
CA GLY A 32 17.54 20.97 -13.27
C GLY A 32 18.75 20.26 -12.62
N TYR A 33 18.57 19.55 -11.51
CA TYR A 33 19.67 18.94 -10.75
C TYR A 33 19.72 17.41 -10.84
N GLY A 34 18.64 16.76 -11.28
CA GLY A 34 18.54 15.31 -11.31
C GLY A 34 18.29 14.71 -9.92
N GLY A 35 18.86 15.26 -8.86
CA GLY A 35 18.61 14.91 -7.47
C GLY A 35 19.35 15.81 -6.47
N PHE A 36 19.13 15.59 -5.18
CA PHE A 36 19.78 16.24 -4.05
C PHE A 36 20.42 15.20 -3.16
N GLN A 37 21.68 15.41 -2.77
CA GLN A 37 22.45 14.47 -1.97
C GLN A 37 22.83 15.09 -0.62
N ILE A 38 22.56 14.36 0.46
CA ILE A 38 23.02 14.67 1.81
C ILE A 38 24.11 13.67 2.19
N ASN A 39 25.32 14.16 2.49
CA ASN A 39 26.46 13.30 2.79
C ASN A 39 26.52 12.89 4.27
N ASN A 40 27.01 11.67 4.52
CA ASN A 40 27.26 11.13 5.86
C ASN A 40 26.03 11.16 6.79
N MET A 41 24.83 10.91 6.25
CA MET A 41 23.61 10.88 7.05
C MET A 41 23.48 9.53 7.78
N PRO A 42 23.31 9.52 9.11
CA PRO A 42 23.06 8.27 9.85
C PRO A 42 21.72 7.65 9.45
N GLU A 43 21.68 6.32 9.37
CA GLU A 43 20.48 5.58 8.94
C GLU A 43 19.22 5.91 9.76
N GLY A 44 19.37 6.06 11.07
CA GLY A 44 18.27 6.44 11.96
C GLY A 44 17.72 7.85 11.74
N GLN A 45 18.36 8.68 10.93
CA GLN A 45 17.95 10.07 10.65
C GLN A 45 17.23 10.24 9.32
N TYR A 46 17.28 9.26 8.41
CA TYR A 46 16.57 9.30 7.13
C TYR A 46 15.08 9.60 7.33
N PHE A 47 14.52 9.04 8.42
CA PHE A 47 13.13 9.21 8.83
C PHE A 47 12.72 10.65 9.08
N ALA A 48 13.38 11.24 10.06
CA ALA A 48 13.16 12.63 10.42
C ALA A 48 13.50 13.58 9.27
N GLU A 49 14.45 13.22 8.39
CA GLU A 49 14.85 14.09 7.31
C GLU A 49 13.74 14.25 6.27
N ILE A 50 13.17 13.18 5.72
CA ILE A 50 12.08 13.24 4.73
C ILE A 50 10.85 13.98 5.29
N GLU A 51 10.55 13.82 6.58
CA GLU A 51 9.45 14.54 7.21
C GLU A 51 9.62 16.06 7.18
N LYS A 52 10.87 16.58 7.22
CA LYS A 52 11.14 18.03 7.06
C LYS A 52 10.72 18.56 5.70
N PHE A 53 10.63 17.71 4.69
CA PHE A 53 10.15 18.06 3.33
C PHE A 53 8.62 18.02 3.24
N GLY A 54 7.92 17.70 4.33
CA GLY A 54 6.48 17.47 4.32
C GLY A 54 6.07 16.22 3.51
N LEU A 55 7.01 15.31 3.29
CA LEU A 55 6.79 14.11 2.48
C LEU A 55 6.38 12.93 3.37
N SER A 56 5.48 12.12 2.84
CA SER A 56 5.14 10.82 3.42
C SER A 56 5.86 9.69 2.70
N TRP A 57 5.90 8.57 3.38
CA TRP A 57 6.61 7.36 3.02
C TRP A 57 5.59 6.39 2.48
N ILE A 58 5.89 5.70 1.39
CA ILE A 58 4.94 4.76 0.77
C ILE A 58 5.42 3.32 0.92
N GLY A 59 6.71 3.09 0.71
CA GLY A 59 7.33 1.77 0.81
C GLY A 59 8.73 1.77 0.24
N ILE A 60 9.33 0.59 0.15
CA ILE A 60 10.72 0.42 -0.24
C ILE A 60 10.83 -0.71 -1.25
N ASP A 61 11.64 -0.50 -2.29
CA ASP A 61 12.14 -1.57 -3.12
C ASP A 61 13.60 -1.87 -2.82
N GLU A 62 13.88 -3.16 -2.68
CA GLU A 62 15.22 -3.69 -2.75
C GLU A 62 15.41 -4.27 -4.14
N ILE A 63 16.37 -3.72 -4.87
CA ILE A 63 16.72 -4.14 -6.21
C ILE A 63 18.02 -4.95 -6.10
N ASP A 64 17.89 -6.25 -6.32
CA ASP A 64 19.03 -7.16 -6.42
C ASP A 64 19.26 -7.56 -7.87
N GLN A 65 20.53 -7.67 -8.25
CA GLN A 65 20.96 -8.08 -9.59
C GLN A 65 21.51 -9.49 -9.47
N MET A 66 20.65 -10.49 -9.70
CA MET A 66 21.06 -11.89 -9.77
C MET A 66 21.35 -12.25 -11.22
N ASP A 67 22.63 -12.39 -11.56
CA ASP A 67 23.13 -12.66 -12.92
C ASP A 67 22.61 -11.66 -13.97
N SER A 68 21.59 -12.04 -14.73
CA SER A 68 20.92 -11.24 -15.77
C SER A 68 19.50 -10.79 -15.40
N LEU A 69 19.01 -11.19 -14.21
CA LEU A 69 17.68 -10.88 -13.72
C LEU A 69 17.76 -9.80 -12.63
N SER A 70 17.12 -8.67 -12.90
CA SER A 70 16.85 -7.65 -11.90
C SER A 70 15.62 -8.07 -11.08
N ILE A 71 15.83 -8.41 -9.81
CA ILE A 71 14.75 -8.76 -8.87
C ILE A 71 14.41 -7.54 -8.05
N ARG A 72 13.12 -7.23 -7.94
CA ARG A 72 12.60 -6.10 -7.17
C ARG A 72 11.70 -6.59 -6.05
N ILE A 73 12.20 -6.52 -4.82
CA ILE A 73 11.49 -6.93 -3.61
C ILE A 73 10.82 -5.69 -3.01
N TRP A 74 9.50 -5.62 -3.16
CA TRP A 74 8.71 -4.56 -2.53
C TRP A 74 8.42 -4.87 -1.07
N THR A 75 8.58 -3.88 -0.21
CA THR A 75 8.12 -3.90 1.18
C THR A 75 7.29 -2.64 1.41
N ASP A 76 5.99 -2.81 1.69
CA ASP A 76 5.17 -1.70 2.15
C ASP A 76 5.49 -1.37 3.60
N PHE A 77 5.20 -0.14 4.00
CA PHE A 77 5.33 0.20 5.40
C PHE A 77 4.19 -0.45 6.19
N THR A 78 4.54 -1.27 7.17
CA THR A 78 3.58 -1.98 8.01
C THR A 78 3.33 -1.20 9.28
N TYR A 79 2.12 -1.31 9.83
CA TYR A 79 1.78 -0.68 11.10
C TYR A 79 2.76 -1.08 12.21
N GLY A 80 3.45 -0.09 12.79
CA GLY A 80 4.26 -0.26 14.00
C GLY A 80 5.67 -0.84 13.81
N TYR A 81 6.11 -1.08 12.57
CA TYR A 81 7.45 -1.62 12.30
C TYR A 81 8.20 -0.70 11.34
N ILE A 82 9.23 -0.01 11.85
CA ILE A 82 10.27 0.57 11.00
C ILE A 82 11.17 -0.60 10.62
N PRO A 83 11.25 -1.01 9.33
CA PRO A 83 12.14 -2.08 8.94
C PRO A 83 13.56 -1.67 9.31
N LYS A 84 14.26 -2.48 10.13
CA LYS A 84 15.72 -2.37 10.19
C LYS A 84 16.24 -2.74 8.80
N ILE A 85 17.12 -1.92 8.23
CA ILE A 85 17.58 -2.11 6.84
C ILE A 85 18.36 -3.44 6.67
N SER A 86 18.73 -4.10 7.77
CA SER A 86 19.71 -5.21 7.82
C SER A 86 19.18 -6.65 7.92
N GLU A 87 17.87 -6.92 8.01
CA GLU A 87 17.33 -8.29 8.14
C GLU A 87 16.19 -8.57 7.15
N SER A 88 15.95 -9.85 6.83
CA SER A 88 15.03 -10.33 5.77
C SER A 88 13.61 -9.74 5.90
N ARG A 89 13.31 -8.70 5.11
CA ARG A 89 12.11 -7.85 5.24
C ARG A 89 10.79 -8.53 4.84
N VAL A 90 10.85 -9.61 4.06
CA VAL A 90 9.66 -10.28 3.53
C VAL A 90 8.91 -11.07 4.63
N ALA A 91 9.66 -11.65 5.57
CA ALA A 91 9.11 -12.47 6.66
C ALA A 91 8.27 -11.67 7.67
N ASP A 92 8.57 -10.38 7.83
CA ASP A 92 7.94 -9.50 8.82
C ASP A 92 6.67 -8.79 8.30
N SER A 93 6.28 -9.03 7.05
CA SER A 93 5.07 -8.44 6.47
C SER A 93 3.79 -9.06 7.04
N VAL A 94 2.70 -8.28 7.13
CA VAL A 94 1.37 -8.80 7.54
C VAL A 94 0.90 -9.89 6.56
N SER A 95 1.25 -9.81 5.27
CA SER A 95 0.99 -10.89 4.32
C SER A 95 1.71 -12.17 4.70
N ALA A 96 2.99 -12.12 5.08
CA ALA A 96 3.73 -13.30 5.52
C ALA A 96 3.14 -13.87 6.82
N HIS A 97 2.67 -13.03 7.74
CA HIS A 97 1.96 -13.47 8.93
C HIS A 97 0.66 -14.23 8.57
N CYS A 98 -0.17 -13.70 7.67
CA CYS A 98 -1.37 -14.39 7.20
C CYS A 98 -1.05 -15.69 6.44
N SER A 99 0.06 -15.73 5.70
CA SER A 99 0.56 -16.95 5.06
C SER A 99 0.97 -18.01 6.09
N GLY A 100 1.64 -17.59 7.17
CA GLY A 100 1.98 -18.49 8.27
C GLY A 100 0.75 -19.05 9.00
N ILE A 101 -0.32 -18.27 9.11
CA ILE A 101 -1.62 -18.74 9.63
C ILE A 101 -2.25 -19.76 8.69
N SER A 102 -2.20 -19.52 7.37
CA SER A 102 -2.66 -20.50 6.38
C SER A 102 -1.91 -21.82 6.52
N TYR A 103 -0.58 -21.77 6.66
CA TYR A 103 0.23 -22.97 6.86
C TYR A 103 -0.13 -23.70 8.16
N ALA A 104 -0.34 -22.96 9.26
CA ALA A 104 -0.81 -23.54 10.52
C ALA A 104 -2.16 -24.26 10.37
N TYR A 105 -3.11 -23.68 9.64
CA TYR A 105 -4.38 -24.34 9.33
C TYR A 105 -4.21 -25.61 8.50
N LYS A 106 -3.27 -25.63 7.54
CA LYS A 106 -2.96 -26.84 6.75
C LYS A 106 -2.43 -27.96 7.64
N LEU A 107 -1.53 -27.65 8.58
CA LEU A 107 -1.01 -28.62 9.55
C LEU A 107 -2.13 -29.20 10.45
N ASP A 108 -3.14 -28.40 10.77
CA ASP A 108 -4.33 -28.79 11.53
C ASP A 108 -5.40 -29.53 10.71
N GLY A 109 -5.21 -29.74 9.40
CA GLY A 109 -6.22 -30.34 8.50
C GLY A 109 -7.45 -29.47 8.25
N LYS A 110 -7.35 -28.15 8.49
CA LYS A 110 -8.43 -27.16 8.35
C LYS A 110 -8.37 -26.49 6.97
N GLU A 111 -8.61 -27.27 5.93
CA GLU A 111 -8.39 -26.87 4.52
C GLU A 111 -9.14 -25.60 4.10
N VAL A 112 -10.39 -25.43 4.53
CA VAL A 112 -11.20 -24.26 4.17
C VAL A 112 -10.63 -22.98 4.79
N GLN A 113 -10.21 -23.04 6.06
CA GLN A 113 -9.58 -21.92 6.75
C GLN A 113 -8.21 -21.61 6.16
N ALA A 114 -7.44 -22.64 5.81
CA ALA A 114 -6.16 -22.50 5.13
C ALA A 114 -6.29 -21.75 3.81
N ASP A 115 -7.25 -22.15 2.95
CA ASP A 115 -7.52 -21.51 1.66
C ASP A 115 -7.93 -20.04 1.83
N LEU A 116 -8.81 -19.73 2.79
CA LEU A 116 -9.22 -18.35 3.06
C LEU A 116 -8.06 -17.48 3.59
N ALA A 117 -7.23 -18.02 4.50
CA ALA A 117 -6.06 -17.31 5.00
C ALA A 117 -5.00 -17.09 3.90
N GLU A 118 -4.84 -18.06 2.99
CA GLU A 118 -3.97 -17.93 1.82
C GLU A 118 -4.44 -16.82 0.87
N LYS A 119 -5.75 -16.77 0.61
CA LYS A 119 -6.37 -15.70 -0.19
C LYS A 119 -6.22 -14.33 0.46
N ILE A 120 -6.36 -14.23 1.78
CA ILE A 120 -6.10 -13.00 2.54
C ILE A 120 -4.64 -12.55 2.35
N SER A 121 -3.69 -13.46 2.54
CA SER A 121 -2.26 -13.19 2.32
C SER A 121 -1.99 -12.71 0.89
N PHE A 122 -2.51 -13.44 -0.11
CA PHE A 122 -2.33 -13.13 -1.52
C PHE A 122 -2.87 -11.75 -1.88
N HIS A 123 -4.13 -11.46 -1.55
CA HIS A 123 -4.75 -10.19 -1.91
C HIS A 123 -4.15 -9.00 -1.15
N LEU A 124 -3.66 -9.22 0.08
CA LEU A 124 -2.91 -8.18 0.79
C LEU A 124 -1.58 -7.87 0.09
N ARG A 125 -0.82 -8.92 -0.27
CA ARG A 125 0.44 -8.75 -1.01
C ARG A 125 0.22 -8.12 -2.39
N ALA A 126 -0.82 -8.55 -3.10
CA ALA A 126 -1.19 -7.99 -4.40
C ALA A 126 -1.56 -6.51 -4.28
N SER A 127 -2.40 -6.13 -3.31
CA SER A 127 -2.76 -4.73 -3.04
C SER A 127 -1.52 -3.87 -2.75
N SER A 128 -0.59 -4.39 -1.95
CA SER A 128 0.69 -3.75 -1.65
C SER A 128 1.52 -3.47 -2.90
N ILE A 129 1.65 -4.47 -3.79
CA ILE A 129 2.34 -4.30 -5.07
C ILE A 129 1.61 -3.30 -5.98
N ARG A 130 0.28 -3.30 -6.00
CA ARG A 130 -0.48 -2.31 -6.78
C ARG A 130 -0.27 -0.88 -6.25
N LEU A 131 -0.09 -0.70 -4.94
CA LEU A 131 0.28 0.61 -4.37
C LEU A 131 1.66 1.06 -4.85
N ARG A 132 2.63 0.15 -4.96
CA ARG A 132 3.94 0.44 -5.60
C ARG A 132 3.76 0.92 -7.04
N ASP A 133 2.91 0.26 -7.83
CA ASP A 133 2.71 0.63 -9.23
C ASP A 133 2.06 2.01 -9.38
N ILE A 134 1.13 2.38 -8.48
CA ILE A 134 0.60 3.76 -8.37
C ILE A 134 1.75 4.73 -8.07
N SER A 135 2.61 4.40 -7.11
CA SER A 135 3.76 5.23 -6.76
C SER A 135 4.76 5.37 -7.92
N ASP A 136 5.00 4.31 -8.69
CA ASP A 136 5.81 4.34 -9.92
C ASP A 136 5.22 5.28 -10.96
N SER A 137 3.90 5.27 -11.10
CA SER A 137 3.21 6.18 -12.01
C SER A 137 3.38 7.64 -11.58
N TYR A 138 3.30 7.92 -10.27
CA TYR A 138 3.65 9.25 -9.74
C TYR A 138 5.10 9.64 -10.05
N GLY A 139 6.05 8.71 -9.87
CA GLY A 139 7.47 8.96 -10.14
C GLY A 139 7.74 9.33 -11.59
N LYS A 140 7.19 8.57 -12.53
CA LYS A 140 7.32 8.87 -13.97
C LYS A 140 6.68 10.20 -14.36
N GLN A 141 5.55 10.57 -13.75
CA GLN A 141 4.93 11.87 -13.97
C GLN A 141 5.78 13.02 -13.47
N LEU A 142 6.39 12.85 -12.30
CA LEU A 142 7.31 13.82 -11.75
C LEU A 142 8.57 13.95 -12.62
N GLU A 143 9.16 12.83 -13.06
CA GLU A 143 10.29 12.83 -14.00
C GLU A 143 9.94 13.56 -15.30
N TYR A 144 8.75 13.31 -15.85
CA TYR A 144 8.25 14.03 -17.02
C TYR A 144 8.17 15.54 -16.78
N ALA A 145 7.59 15.96 -15.65
CA ALA A 145 7.48 17.36 -15.27
C ALA A 145 8.86 18.03 -15.12
N CYS A 146 9.81 17.37 -14.44
CA CYS A 146 11.17 17.84 -14.29
C CYS A 146 11.87 17.98 -15.65
N ASN A 147 11.78 16.97 -16.52
CA ASN A 147 12.42 16.98 -17.84
C ASN A 147 11.83 18.04 -18.79
N LYS A 148 10.56 18.41 -18.59
CA LYS A 148 9.88 19.46 -19.34
C LYS A 148 9.94 20.83 -18.69
N ASN A 149 10.57 20.96 -17.52
CA ASN A 149 10.57 22.17 -16.69
C ASN A 149 9.14 22.72 -16.51
N MET A 150 8.18 21.82 -16.29
CA MET A 150 6.78 22.20 -16.09
C MET A 150 6.65 22.97 -14.79
N LYS A 151 5.92 24.08 -14.84
CA LYS A 151 5.57 24.88 -13.66
C LYS A 151 4.31 24.34 -13.00
N SER A 152 4.12 24.70 -11.74
CA SER A 152 2.88 24.48 -10.99
C SER A 152 1.64 24.85 -11.81
N TYR A 153 0.54 24.12 -11.60
CA TYR A 153 -0.76 24.28 -12.27
C TYR A 153 -0.87 23.84 -13.73
N HIS A 154 0.13 23.17 -14.30
CA HIS A 154 -0.06 22.47 -15.57
C HIS A 154 -0.78 21.13 -15.40
N ASP A 155 -1.78 20.89 -16.24
CA ASP A 155 -2.46 19.60 -16.34
C ASP A 155 -1.61 18.57 -17.09
N PHE A 156 -1.73 17.29 -16.70
CA PHE A 156 -1.13 16.18 -17.42
C PHE A 156 -2.18 15.50 -18.31
N THR A 157 -1.84 15.25 -19.58
CA THR A 157 -2.70 14.53 -20.56
C THR A 157 -1.98 13.34 -21.20
N ASN A 158 -0.92 12.84 -20.56
CA ASN A 158 -0.10 11.76 -21.11
C ASN A 158 -0.63 10.37 -20.71
N LEU A 159 -0.16 9.34 -21.42
CA LEU A 159 -0.53 7.93 -21.19
C LEU A 159 -0.25 7.46 -19.76
N GLU A 160 0.69 8.10 -19.06
CA GLU A 160 1.02 7.73 -17.69
C GLU A 160 -0.10 8.10 -16.69
N VAL A 161 -0.98 9.05 -17.03
CA VAL A 161 -2.20 9.29 -16.25
C VAL A 161 -3.15 8.09 -16.37
N ASP A 162 -3.29 7.53 -17.56
CA ASP A 162 -4.12 6.33 -17.77
C ASP A 162 -3.54 5.12 -17.02
N ASN A 163 -2.22 4.93 -17.07
CA ASN A 163 -1.53 3.88 -16.30
C ASN A 163 -1.78 4.03 -14.80
N LEU A 164 -1.71 5.26 -14.27
CA LEU A 164 -2.03 5.54 -12.87
C LEU A 164 -3.45 5.09 -12.51
N ILE A 165 -4.44 5.39 -13.36
CA ILE A 165 -5.83 5.01 -13.10
C ILE A 165 -6.03 3.51 -13.18
N LEU A 166 -5.37 2.83 -14.12
CA LEU A 166 -5.38 1.37 -14.20
C LEU A 166 -4.76 0.74 -12.94
N SER A 167 -3.63 1.26 -12.46
CA SER A 167 -3.02 0.80 -11.21
C SER A 167 -3.93 1.06 -10.00
N ALA A 168 -4.60 2.22 -9.94
CA ALA A 168 -5.58 2.55 -8.91
C ALA A 168 -6.80 1.60 -8.93
N HIS A 169 -7.31 1.30 -10.12
CA HIS A 169 -8.38 0.33 -10.31
C HIS A 169 -7.95 -1.05 -9.80
N SER A 170 -6.78 -1.55 -10.22
CA SER A 170 -6.26 -2.84 -9.77
C SER A 170 -6.06 -2.88 -8.25
N PHE A 171 -5.53 -1.83 -7.64
CA PHE A 171 -5.42 -1.73 -6.18
C PHE A 171 -6.78 -1.91 -5.50
N LEU A 172 -7.80 -1.17 -5.97
CA LEU A 172 -9.15 -1.23 -5.39
C LEU A 172 -9.80 -2.62 -5.54
N MET A 173 -9.55 -3.31 -6.65
CA MET A 173 -10.04 -4.67 -6.86
C MET A 173 -9.43 -5.66 -5.87
N GLU A 174 -8.11 -5.63 -5.70
CA GLU A 174 -7.39 -6.52 -4.79
C GLU A 174 -7.79 -6.26 -3.32
N ILE A 175 -7.82 -5.00 -2.89
CA ILE A 175 -8.11 -4.66 -1.48
C ILE A 175 -9.59 -4.88 -1.14
N CYS A 176 -10.52 -4.75 -2.10
CA CYS A 176 -11.92 -5.10 -1.90
C CYS A 176 -12.15 -6.61 -1.87
N ALA A 177 -11.41 -7.38 -2.68
CA ALA A 177 -11.45 -8.84 -2.61
C ALA A 177 -10.94 -9.31 -1.25
N LEU A 178 -9.81 -8.77 -0.78
CA LEU A 178 -9.28 -8.99 0.57
C LEU A 178 -10.35 -8.74 1.65
N ARG A 179 -11.01 -7.58 1.62
CA ARG A 179 -12.11 -7.23 2.54
C ARG A 179 -13.18 -8.32 2.58
N ASP A 180 -13.58 -8.85 1.43
CA ASP A 180 -14.64 -9.84 1.35
C ASP A 180 -14.17 -11.23 1.84
N TYR A 181 -12.89 -11.59 1.70
CA TYR A 181 -12.32 -12.76 2.36
C TYR A 181 -12.22 -12.61 3.89
N ILE A 182 -11.90 -11.40 4.38
CA ILE A 182 -11.98 -11.10 5.82
C ILE A 182 -13.42 -11.27 6.33
N SER A 183 -14.41 -10.84 5.54
CA SER A 183 -15.82 -11.06 5.88
C SER A 183 -16.16 -12.54 6.01
N LEU A 184 -15.69 -13.35 5.06
CA LEU A 184 -15.89 -14.81 5.08
C LEU A 184 -15.29 -15.44 6.33
N ILE A 185 -13.99 -15.23 6.59
CA ILE A 185 -13.32 -15.86 7.73
C ILE A 185 -13.92 -15.39 9.06
N SER A 186 -14.25 -14.10 9.17
CA SER A 186 -14.80 -13.53 10.40
C SER A 186 -16.20 -14.04 10.69
N SER A 187 -17.07 -14.09 9.68
CA SER A 187 -18.44 -14.56 9.85
C SER A 187 -18.50 -16.01 10.34
N GLU A 188 -17.78 -16.91 9.67
CA GLU A 188 -17.92 -18.35 9.87
C GLU A 188 -17.06 -18.86 11.02
N PHE A 189 -15.80 -18.40 11.12
CA PHE A 189 -14.83 -19.01 12.04
C PHE A 189 -14.52 -18.18 13.29
N ILE A 190 -14.84 -16.88 13.29
CA ILE A 190 -14.61 -16.01 14.47
C ILE A 190 -15.93 -15.79 15.21
N PHE A 191 -16.97 -15.37 14.49
CA PHE A 191 -18.27 -15.03 15.10
C PHE A 191 -19.24 -16.20 15.16
N GLY A 192 -19.00 -17.30 14.44
CA GLY A 192 -19.88 -18.46 14.41
C GLY A 192 -21.27 -18.18 13.86
N ILE A 193 -21.39 -17.18 12.96
CA ILE A 193 -22.64 -16.83 12.28
C ILE A 193 -22.65 -17.38 10.86
N LYS A 194 -23.81 -17.30 10.19
CA LYS A 194 -23.93 -17.72 8.79
C LYS A 194 -22.90 -16.99 7.93
N ARG A 195 -22.16 -17.75 7.12
CA ARG A 195 -21.15 -17.26 6.16
C ARG A 195 -21.63 -16.04 5.39
N GLN A 196 -20.92 -14.92 5.53
CA GLN A 196 -21.19 -13.65 4.86
C GLN A 196 -20.07 -13.32 3.87
N GLN A 197 -20.38 -13.40 2.57
CA GLN A 197 -19.42 -13.08 1.51
C GLN A 197 -19.11 -11.58 1.40
N TYR A 198 -20.04 -10.72 1.80
CA TYR A 198 -19.89 -9.27 1.63
C TYR A 198 -19.75 -8.61 3.00
N MET A 199 -18.71 -7.79 3.15
CA MET A 199 -18.42 -7.09 4.42
C MET A 199 -19.61 -6.27 4.93
N ARG A 200 -20.38 -5.63 4.04
CA ARG A 200 -21.59 -4.88 4.43
C ARG A 200 -22.64 -5.79 5.08
N LYS A 201 -22.87 -6.98 4.52
CA LYS A 201 -23.83 -7.94 5.11
C LYS A 201 -23.34 -8.47 6.44
N LEU A 202 -22.03 -8.69 6.59
CA LEU A 202 -21.43 -9.03 7.88
C LEU A 202 -21.69 -7.93 8.91
N ALA A 203 -21.41 -6.67 8.58
CA ALA A 203 -21.66 -5.56 9.50
C ALA A 203 -23.15 -5.45 9.89
N ASP A 204 -24.07 -5.61 8.94
CA ASP A 204 -25.52 -5.58 9.21
C ASP A 204 -25.96 -6.71 10.16
N GLU A 205 -25.41 -7.92 9.99
CA GLU A 205 -25.67 -9.03 10.91
C GLU A 205 -25.04 -8.79 12.29
N LEU A 206 -23.81 -8.26 12.34
CA LEU A 206 -23.14 -7.94 13.60
C LEU A 206 -23.87 -6.88 14.42
N ARG A 207 -24.50 -5.89 13.78
CA ARG A 207 -25.34 -4.88 14.46
C ARG A 207 -26.55 -5.51 15.15
N LYS A 208 -27.15 -6.54 14.55
CA LYS A 208 -28.34 -7.23 15.09
C LYS A 208 -28.01 -8.22 16.20
N ASN A 209 -26.81 -8.80 16.18
CA ASN A 209 -26.42 -9.86 17.10
C ASN A 209 -25.66 -9.31 18.32
N SER A 210 -26.00 -9.79 19.52
CA SER A 210 -25.32 -9.43 20.78
C SER A 210 -23.99 -10.19 20.98
N ILE A 211 -23.10 -10.12 19.98
CA ILE A 211 -21.74 -10.68 20.06
C ILE A 211 -20.84 -9.70 20.80
N ASN A 212 -20.13 -10.18 21.83
CA ASN A 212 -19.14 -9.41 22.59
C ASN A 212 -17.72 -9.79 22.11
N HIS A 213 -17.20 -9.07 21.12
CA HIS A 213 -15.89 -9.34 20.53
C HIS A 213 -15.30 -8.05 19.96
N ASN A 214 -14.01 -7.76 20.21
CA ASN A 214 -13.38 -6.49 19.80
C ASN A 214 -13.47 -6.23 18.29
N LEU A 215 -13.15 -7.24 17.46
CA LEU A 215 -13.26 -7.18 15.99
C LEU A 215 -14.64 -6.74 15.50
N LYS A 216 -15.72 -7.03 16.23
CA LYS A 216 -17.08 -6.58 15.87
C LYS A 216 -17.14 -5.05 15.81
N SER A 217 -16.65 -4.38 16.84
CA SER A 217 -16.70 -2.91 16.93
C SER A 217 -15.89 -2.26 15.80
N ILE A 218 -14.71 -2.83 15.49
CA ILE A 218 -13.86 -2.37 14.39
C ILE A 218 -14.60 -2.46 13.05
N ILE A 219 -15.20 -3.62 12.75
CA ILE A 219 -15.93 -3.84 11.49
C ILE A 219 -17.18 -2.95 11.40
N VAL A 220 -17.98 -2.89 12.47
CA VAL A 220 -19.23 -2.12 12.48
C VAL A 220 -18.96 -0.63 12.32
N ASN A 221 -17.98 -0.08 13.04
CA ASN A 221 -17.63 1.33 12.94
C ASN A 221 -17.08 1.64 11.55
N ALA A 222 -16.08 0.89 11.06
CA ALA A 222 -15.46 1.15 9.78
C ALA A 222 -16.42 1.12 8.56
N THR A 223 -17.55 0.40 8.68
CA THR A 223 -18.57 0.26 7.63
C THR A 223 -19.76 1.19 7.77
N ASP A 224 -19.90 1.90 8.89
CA ASP A 224 -20.98 2.86 9.13
C ASP A 224 -20.57 4.24 8.65
N ASP A 225 -21.32 4.84 7.71
CA ASP A 225 -21.01 6.15 7.13
C ASP A 225 -21.20 7.31 8.11
N ASN A 226 -21.83 7.08 9.26
CA ASN A 226 -22.01 8.07 10.32
C ASN A 226 -21.01 7.89 11.47
N SER A 227 -20.08 6.93 11.38
CA SER A 227 -19.03 6.78 12.39
C SER A 227 -17.94 7.83 12.26
N ASP A 228 -17.13 7.97 13.30
CA ASP A 228 -15.97 8.87 13.30
C ASP A 228 -14.86 8.41 12.34
N ASP A 229 -14.82 7.12 11.98
CA ASP A 229 -13.79 6.56 11.09
C ASP A 229 -14.37 5.52 10.09
N PRO A 230 -15.14 5.98 9.07
CA PRO A 230 -15.90 5.13 8.17
C PRO A 230 -15.06 4.63 6.98
N TRP A 231 -13.85 4.12 7.22
CA TRP A 231 -12.87 3.88 6.16
C TRP A 231 -13.22 2.71 5.22
N LEU A 232 -13.86 1.63 5.70
CA LEU A 232 -14.34 0.53 4.83
C LEU A 232 -15.51 0.98 3.96
N TYR A 233 -16.34 1.87 4.50
CA TYR A 233 -17.36 2.56 3.73
C TYR A 233 -16.71 3.40 2.62
N HIS A 234 -15.73 4.25 2.94
CA HIS A 234 -15.00 5.03 1.95
C HIS A 234 -14.31 4.17 0.88
N LEU A 235 -13.72 3.04 1.27
CA LEU A 235 -13.12 2.10 0.33
C LEU A 235 -14.14 1.59 -0.71
N THR A 236 -15.37 1.30 -0.27
CA THR A 236 -16.46 0.88 -1.15
C THR A 236 -16.85 2.00 -2.13
N GLU A 237 -16.91 3.23 -1.63
CA GLU A 237 -17.24 4.39 -2.46
C GLU A 237 -16.13 4.70 -3.48
N TYR A 238 -14.85 4.59 -3.10
CA TYR A 238 -13.73 4.75 -4.04
C TYR A 238 -13.71 3.67 -5.10
N ARG A 239 -13.98 2.41 -4.73
CA ARG A 239 -14.17 1.33 -5.71
C ARG A 239 -15.24 1.75 -6.71
N ASN A 240 -16.44 2.07 -6.24
CA ASN A 240 -17.55 2.45 -7.13
C ASN A 240 -17.19 3.65 -8.01
N TYR A 241 -16.52 4.66 -7.44
CA TYR A 241 -16.06 5.85 -8.15
C TYR A 241 -15.10 5.49 -9.29
N ILE A 242 -14.02 4.77 -8.99
CA ILE A 242 -12.97 4.48 -9.98
C ILE A 242 -13.38 3.39 -10.97
N THR A 243 -14.21 2.42 -10.57
CA THR A 243 -14.64 1.35 -11.50
C THR A 243 -15.76 1.78 -12.43
N HIS A 244 -16.63 2.71 -12.00
CA HIS A 244 -17.84 3.05 -12.76
C HIS A 244 -17.87 4.48 -13.27
N TYR A 245 -17.27 5.45 -12.57
CA TYR A 245 -17.40 6.86 -12.90
C TYR A 245 -16.12 7.46 -13.48
N ALA A 246 -14.96 7.14 -12.90
CA ALA A 246 -13.68 7.68 -13.35
C ALA A 246 -13.38 7.38 -14.83
N PRO A 247 -13.61 6.18 -15.39
CA PRO A 247 -13.30 5.91 -16.81
C PRO A 247 -14.06 6.83 -17.76
N LEU A 248 -15.30 7.21 -17.40
CA LEU A 248 -16.12 8.15 -18.16
C LEU A 248 -15.66 9.60 -17.94
N TYR A 249 -15.25 9.95 -16.72
CA TYR A 249 -14.70 11.27 -16.41
C TYR A 249 -13.34 11.50 -17.11
N HIS A 250 -12.46 10.51 -17.13
CA HIS A 250 -11.16 10.56 -17.81
C HIS A 250 -11.28 10.66 -19.33
N ALA A 251 -12.27 9.96 -19.91
CA ALA A 251 -12.60 10.14 -21.33
C ALA A 251 -13.05 11.59 -21.66
N SER A 252 -13.42 12.38 -20.64
CA SER A 252 -13.90 13.75 -20.82
C SER A 252 -12.96 14.85 -20.29
N GLN A 253 -12.16 14.66 -19.23
CA GLN A 253 -11.24 15.66 -18.66
C GLN A 253 -10.04 15.06 -17.89
N SER A 254 -8.84 15.62 -18.10
CA SER A 254 -7.55 15.17 -17.53
C SER A 254 -7.04 16.00 -16.32
N GLN A 255 -7.90 16.77 -15.67
CA GLN A 255 -7.51 17.91 -14.80
C GLN A 255 -7.17 17.58 -13.33
N ASN A 256 -7.09 16.30 -12.98
CA ASN A 256 -6.94 15.91 -11.57
C ASN A 256 -5.47 15.73 -11.13
N MET A 257 -4.54 15.56 -12.08
CA MET A 257 -3.11 15.47 -11.79
C MET A 257 -2.49 16.87 -11.81
N LYS A 258 -1.83 17.28 -10.72
CA LYS A 258 -1.26 18.63 -10.55
C LYS A 258 0.17 18.59 -10.05
N ILE A 259 0.96 19.59 -10.43
CA ILE A 259 2.28 19.87 -9.86
C ILE A 259 2.09 20.75 -8.61
N LEU A 260 2.81 20.43 -7.54
CA LEU A 260 2.88 21.16 -6.29
C LEU A 260 4.33 21.59 -6.04
N ASP A 261 4.52 22.83 -5.61
CA ASP A 261 5.80 23.28 -5.06
C ASP A 261 5.94 22.76 -3.63
N LEU A 262 7.08 22.14 -3.33
CA LEU A 262 7.42 21.73 -1.98
C LEU A 262 8.22 22.83 -1.29
N GLN A 263 7.80 23.19 -0.07
CA GLN A 263 8.63 24.03 0.79
C GLN A 263 9.82 23.20 1.27
N HIS A 264 11.02 23.73 1.10
CA HIS A 264 12.25 22.99 1.32
C HIS A 264 13.23 23.76 2.23
N PRO A 265 13.92 23.09 3.16
CA PRO A 265 14.89 23.74 4.05
C PRO A 265 16.24 24.13 3.41
N TYR A 266 16.59 23.64 2.22
CA TYR A 266 17.90 23.88 1.59
C TYR A 266 17.86 24.64 0.24
N ASP A 267 16.93 25.60 0.06
CA ASP A 267 16.90 26.54 -1.09
C ASP A 267 16.94 25.87 -2.49
N HIS A 268 16.22 24.76 -2.67
CA HIS A 268 16.09 24.09 -3.96
C HIS A 268 14.61 24.08 -4.37
N GLU A 269 14.34 24.41 -5.64
CA GLU A 269 12.99 24.28 -6.21
C GLU A 269 12.67 22.80 -6.35
N MET A 270 12.01 22.26 -5.33
CA MET A 270 11.48 20.90 -5.37
C MET A 270 10.01 20.94 -5.73
N ILE A 271 9.62 20.07 -6.65
CA ILE A 271 8.22 19.86 -7.00
C ILE A 271 7.80 18.43 -6.65
N ALA A 272 6.50 18.27 -6.49
CA ALA A 272 5.81 17.00 -6.33
C ALA A 272 4.63 16.95 -7.29
N VAL A 273 4.15 15.75 -7.58
CA VAL A 273 2.88 15.55 -8.30
C VAL A 273 1.82 14.97 -7.37
N THR A 274 0.58 15.43 -7.54
CA THR A 274 -0.57 14.92 -6.79
C THR A 274 -1.69 14.56 -7.74
N TYR A 275 -2.36 13.44 -7.48
CA TYR A 275 -3.61 13.12 -8.15
C TYR A 275 -4.77 13.35 -7.18
N ARG A 276 -5.52 14.43 -7.41
CA ARG A 276 -6.60 14.84 -6.52
C ARG A 276 -7.82 13.95 -6.71
N ILE A 277 -8.24 13.35 -5.60
CA ILE A 277 -9.51 12.65 -5.49
C ILE A 277 -10.35 13.25 -4.36
N PRO A 278 -11.65 12.99 -4.37
CA PRO A 278 -12.54 13.36 -3.28
C PRO A 278 -12.12 12.74 -1.95
N TRP A 279 -12.18 13.49 -0.86
CA TRP A 279 -12.06 12.90 0.47
C TRP A 279 -13.22 11.94 0.76
N ASN A 280 -14.43 12.37 0.43
CA ASN A 280 -15.62 11.54 0.39
C ASN A 280 -16.27 11.66 -1.00
N VAL A 281 -16.48 10.53 -1.66
CA VAL A 281 -17.04 10.48 -3.02
C VAL A 281 -18.44 11.08 -3.07
N LYS A 282 -19.20 11.03 -1.97
CA LYS A 282 -20.55 11.62 -1.89
C LYS A 282 -20.54 13.13 -1.73
N ASP A 283 -19.43 13.75 -1.34
CA ASP A 283 -19.34 15.21 -1.23
C ASP A 283 -19.53 15.83 -2.63
N LYS A 284 -20.45 16.80 -2.72
CA LYS A 284 -20.79 17.51 -3.96
C LYS A 284 -20.50 19.01 -3.79
N GLY A 285 -20.26 19.70 -4.91
CA GLY A 285 -20.13 21.15 -4.97
C GLY A 285 -18.68 21.65 -4.90
N GLU A 286 -18.52 22.97 -4.94
CA GLU A 286 -17.23 23.67 -5.05
C GLU A 286 -16.36 23.55 -3.78
N ASN A 287 -16.97 23.31 -2.62
CA ASN A 287 -16.27 23.15 -1.33
C ASN A 287 -15.95 21.69 -1.00
N ARG A 288 -15.94 20.82 -2.01
CA ARG A 288 -15.59 19.42 -1.84
C ARG A 288 -14.16 19.31 -1.31
N ARG A 289 -14.00 18.63 -0.17
CA ARG A 289 -12.66 18.33 0.34
C ARG A 289 -11.99 17.30 -0.58
N GLU A 290 -10.76 17.57 -0.98
CA GLU A 290 -9.95 16.67 -1.79
C GLU A 290 -8.75 16.13 -0.99
N CYS A 291 -8.21 15.01 -1.44
CA CYS A 291 -6.96 14.44 -0.97
C CYS A 291 -6.14 13.88 -2.14
N ASP A 292 -4.88 13.58 -1.86
CA ASP A 292 -4.02 12.88 -2.78
C ASP A 292 -4.35 11.38 -2.82
N LEU A 293 -4.50 10.81 -4.02
CA LEU A 293 -4.88 9.42 -4.21
C LEU A 293 -3.86 8.45 -3.62
N LEU A 294 -2.56 8.68 -3.86
CA LEU A 294 -1.50 7.78 -3.39
C LEU A 294 -1.47 7.74 -1.86
N LEU A 295 -1.51 8.91 -1.21
CA LEU A 295 -1.58 9.00 0.24
C LEU A 295 -2.85 8.35 0.80
N ARG A 296 -4.00 8.58 0.17
CA ARG A 296 -5.26 8.01 0.61
C ARG A 296 -5.27 6.49 0.50
N PHE A 297 -4.75 5.94 -0.59
CA PHE A 297 -4.70 4.49 -0.80
C PHE A 297 -3.67 3.83 0.10
N HIS A 298 -2.54 4.50 0.37
CA HIS A 298 -1.59 4.06 1.36
C HIS A 298 -2.23 3.98 2.76
N GLN A 299 -2.99 5.01 3.17
CA GLN A 299 -3.73 4.99 4.44
C GLN A 299 -4.72 3.82 4.48
N LEU A 300 -5.50 3.59 3.42
CA LEU A 300 -6.45 2.47 3.35
C LEU A 300 -5.75 1.10 3.46
N LEU A 301 -4.57 0.95 2.84
CA LEU A 301 -3.77 -0.27 2.97
C LEU A 301 -3.32 -0.50 4.42
N ILE A 302 -2.83 0.54 5.12
CA ILE A 302 -2.45 0.44 6.54
C ILE A 302 -3.65 0.03 7.40
N MET A 303 -4.82 0.62 7.16
CA MET A 303 -6.05 0.27 7.90
C MET A 303 -6.48 -1.17 7.61
N MET A 304 -6.32 -1.62 6.37
CA MET A 304 -6.59 -3.02 5.99
C MET A 304 -5.59 -3.99 6.63
N GLN A 305 -4.30 -3.67 6.66
CA GLN A 305 -3.29 -4.46 7.37
C GLN A 305 -3.64 -4.62 8.86
N LYS A 306 -4.07 -3.54 9.52
CA LYS A 306 -4.56 -3.60 10.91
C LYS A 306 -5.75 -4.54 11.04
N LEU A 307 -6.73 -4.43 10.15
CA LEU A 307 -7.89 -5.32 10.15
C LEU A 307 -7.47 -6.78 9.94
N CYS A 308 -6.54 -7.07 9.02
CA CYS A 308 -5.98 -8.41 8.82
C CYS A 308 -5.33 -8.96 10.09
N LEU A 309 -4.53 -8.15 10.80
CA LEU A 309 -3.91 -8.54 12.06
C LEU A 309 -4.95 -8.81 13.15
N GLU A 310 -5.92 -7.93 13.32
CA GLU A 310 -7.01 -8.12 14.29
C GLU A 310 -7.82 -9.39 13.97
N THR A 311 -8.14 -9.63 12.69
CA THR A 311 -8.79 -10.86 12.24
C THR A 311 -7.92 -12.08 12.52
N ALA A 312 -6.62 -12.02 12.20
CA ALA A 312 -5.66 -13.08 12.48
C ALA A 312 -5.59 -13.43 13.98
N PHE A 313 -5.40 -12.43 14.85
CA PHE A 313 -5.39 -12.64 16.30
C PHE A 313 -6.69 -13.25 16.81
N SER A 314 -7.81 -12.80 16.25
CA SER A 314 -9.15 -13.30 16.61
C SER A 314 -9.39 -14.76 16.21
N THR A 315 -8.56 -15.34 15.33
CA THR A 315 -8.63 -16.78 15.02
C THR A 315 -8.06 -17.67 16.12
N GLY A 316 -7.22 -17.12 17.00
CA GLY A 316 -6.49 -17.88 18.02
C GLY A 316 -5.37 -18.79 17.47
N ILE A 317 -5.11 -18.78 16.17
CA ILE A 317 -4.04 -19.58 15.54
C ILE A 317 -2.73 -18.79 15.54
N GLN A 318 -1.65 -19.44 15.99
CA GLN A 318 -0.31 -18.88 15.88
C GLN A 318 0.26 -19.13 14.48
N PRO A 319 0.87 -18.12 13.83
CA PRO A 319 1.50 -18.31 12.53
C PRO A 319 2.63 -19.34 12.64
N GLN A 320 2.74 -20.19 11.63
CA GLN A 320 3.86 -21.12 11.46
C GLN A 320 4.69 -20.68 10.27
N TYR A 321 5.98 -20.47 10.47
CA TYR A 321 6.90 -20.05 9.41
C TYR A 321 7.77 -21.23 8.99
N LEU A 322 7.88 -21.46 7.69
CA LEU A 322 8.82 -22.42 7.15
C LEU A 322 10.24 -21.88 7.35
N ASN A 323 11.00 -22.50 8.26
CA ASN A 323 12.45 -22.33 8.31
C ASN A 323 13.05 -23.11 7.16
N ILE A 324 13.18 -22.47 6.00
CA ILE A 324 13.94 -23.03 4.88
C ILE A 324 15.42 -22.76 5.19
N GLY A 325 16.14 -23.78 5.64
CA GLY A 325 17.58 -23.72 5.81
C GLY A 325 18.31 -23.73 4.47
N PRO A 326 19.60 -23.33 4.43
CA PRO A 326 20.40 -23.38 3.20
C PRO A 326 20.47 -24.78 2.56
N HIS A 327 20.29 -25.84 3.37
CA HIS A 327 20.30 -27.24 2.93
C HIS A 327 18.97 -27.70 2.30
N ASP A 328 17.86 -27.03 2.59
CA ASP A 328 16.53 -27.39 2.06
C ASP A 328 16.34 -26.93 0.61
N ILE A 329 17.17 -25.96 0.16
CA ILE A 329 17.17 -25.43 -1.22
C ILE A 329 17.96 -26.36 -2.17
N ILE A 330 18.90 -27.14 -1.64
CA ILE A 330 19.84 -27.97 -2.44
C ILE A 330 19.19 -29.31 -2.89
N GLY A 331 18.02 -29.66 -2.36
CA GLY A 331 17.31 -30.91 -2.72
C GLY A 331 16.60 -30.91 -4.08
N MET A 332 16.52 -29.78 -4.78
CA MET A 332 16.07 -29.71 -6.19
C MET A 332 17.27 -29.91 -7.13
N GLU A 333 18.00 -31.02 -6.96
CA GLU A 333 18.83 -31.52 -8.06
C GLU A 333 17.91 -31.92 -9.21
N MET A 334 18.19 -31.37 -10.38
CA MET A 334 17.47 -31.61 -11.63
C MET A 334 17.35 -33.12 -11.88
N ILE A 335 16.11 -33.62 -11.86
CA ILE A 335 15.73 -34.88 -12.54
C ILE A 335 15.29 -34.54 -13.95
#